data_AF-A0A7W8FV23-F1
#
_entry.id   AF-A0A7W8FV23-F1
#
_cell.length_a   1.000
_cell.length_b   1.000
_cell.length_c   1.000
_cell.angle_alpha   90.00
_cell.angle_beta   90.00
_cell.angle_gamma   90.00
#
_symmetry.space_group_name_H-M   'P 1'
#
loop_
_entity.id
_entity.type
_entity.pdbx_description
1 polymer ?
#
loop_
_entity_poly.entity_id
_entity_poly.type
_entity_poly.pdbx_seq_one_letter_code
_entity_poly.pdbx_strand_id
1 'polypeptide(L)'
;MMREICPCCAYPTLEKRSYDEICILCDWEDGSYNELDPEKIDGGPNGDYSLAEARRNFEAHLTMYRKKTKDITPAVIEKKRMLMEAYESLNINNEETETIKWDKIVKLEQSLNLQG
;
A
#
# COMPACT_ATOMS: atom_id res chain seq x y z
N MET A 1 -3.39 16.59 4.25
CA MET A 1 -3.59 15.96 2.91
C MET A 1 -4.66 14.90 3.08
N MET A 2 -5.61 14.73 2.14
CA MET A 2 -6.67 13.71 2.30
C MET A 2 -6.31 12.50 1.44
N ARG A 3 -5.87 11.42 2.08
CA ARG A 3 -5.62 10.12 1.47
C ARG A 3 -6.61 9.11 2.04
N GLU A 4 -6.96 8.11 1.26
CA GLU A 4 -7.84 7.03 1.67
C GLU A 4 -7.06 5.73 1.92
N ILE A 5 -7.60 4.91 2.81
CA ILE A 5 -6.95 3.69 3.29
C ILE A 5 -7.08 2.60 2.24
N CYS A 6 -5.95 2.00 1.86
CA CYS A 6 -5.94 0.82 1.01
C CYS A 6 -6.58 -0.37 1.76
N PRO A 7 -7.55 -1.08 1.14
CA PRO A 7 -8.24 -2.20 1.80
C PRO A 7 -7.34 -3.41 2.05
N CYS A 8 -6.20 -3.50 1.36
CA CYS A 8 -5.24 -4.59 1.49
C CYS A 8 -4.22 -4.31 2.60
N CYS A 9 -3.45 -3.21 2.52
CA CYS A 9 -2.38 -2.95 3.48
C CYS A 9 -2.76 -2.08 4.69
N ALA A 10 -3.97 -1.50 4.69
CA ALA A 10 -4.47 -0.60 5.73
C ALA A 10 -3.69 0.72 5.93
N TYR A 11 -2.80 1.09 5.00
CA TYR A 11 -2.12 2.40 4.99
C TYR A 11 -2.83 3.41 4.06
N PRO A 12 -2.71 4.73 4.32
CA PRO A 12 -3.37 5.78 3.55
C PRO A 12 -2.58 6.09 2.26
N THR A 13 -2.53 5.11 1.36
CA THR A 13 -1.74 5.17 0.12
C THR A 13 -2.53 5.62 -1.10
N LEU A 14 -3.86 5.71 -1.00
CA LEU A 14 -4.73 6.01 -2.14
C LEU A 14 -5.11 7.49 -2.12
N GLU A 15 -5.03 8.18 -3.26
CA GLU A 15 -5.62 9.51 -3.43
C GLU A 15 -7.16 9.44 -3.36
N LYS A 16 -7.76 8.38 -3.91
CA LYS A 16 -9.23 8.19 -3.89
C LYS A 16 -9.63 6.72 -4.05
N ARG A 17 -10.64 6.29 -3.29
CA ARG A 17 -11.23 4.96 -3.36
C ARG A 17 -12.04 4.75 -4.64
N SER A 18 -12.07 3.50 -5.09
CA SER A 18 -12.86 3.01 -6.24
C SER A 18 -12.54 3.77 -7.53
N TYR A 19 -11.26 4.09 -7.72
CA TYR A 19 -10.76 4.83 -8.88
C TYR A 19 -9.60 4.09 -9.58
N ASP A 20 -9.55 2.77 -9.41
CA ASP A 20 -8.60 1.84 -10.03
C ASP A 20 -7.12 2.20 -9.75
N GLU A 21 -6.87 2.82 -8.60
CA GLU A 21 -5.53 3.17 -8.15
C GLU A 21 -4.81 1.94 -7.58
N ILE A 22 -3.54 1.75 -7.97
CA ILE A 22 -2.69 0.67 -7.48
C ILE A 22 -1.93 1.16 -6.25
N CYS A 23 -2.08 0.44 -5.14
CA CYS A 23 -1.38 0.75 -3.90
C CYS A 23 0.13 0.57 -4.03
N ILE A 24 0.90 1.63 -3.78
CA ILE A 24 2.38 1.61 -3.82
C ILE A 24 3.04 0.65 -2.81
N LEU A 25 2.34 0.30 -1.73
CA LEU A 25 2.87 -0.60 -0.70
C LEU A 25 2.59 -2.07 -1.01
N CYS A 26 1.41 -2.42 -1.51
CA CYS A 26 0.99 -3.81 -1.62
C CYS A 26 0.62 -4.25 -3.04
N ASP A 27 0.65 -3.35 -4.02
CA ASP A 27 0.37 -3.64 -5.43
C ASP A 27 -1.11 -4.02 -5.73
N TRP A 28 -1.99 -3.92 -4.72
CA TRP A 28 -3.43 -4.14 -4.89
C TRP A 28 -4.08 -2.96 -5.62
N GLU A 29 -4.86 -3.24 -6.67
CA GLU A 29 -5.70 -2.26 -7.36
C GLU A 29 -7.03 -2.08 -6.62
N ASP A 30 -7.36 -0.84 -6.26
CA ASP A 30 -8.58 -0.52 -5.52
C ASP A 30 -9.81 -0.49 -6.43
N GLY A 31 -10.48 -1.63 -6.51
CA GLY A 31 -11.79 -1.79 -7.16
C GLY A 31 -12.98 -1.59 -6.21
N SER A 32 -14.12 -1.20 -6.76
CA SER A 32 -15.36 -0.89 -6.01
C SER A 32 -16.09 -2.08 -5.38
N TYR A 33 -15.66 -3.32 -5.66
CA TYR A 33 -16.39 -4.53 -5.29
C TYR A 33 -15.68 -5.43 -4.26
N ASN A 34 -14.43 -5.13 -3.91
CA ASN A 34 -13.56 -6.10 -3.24
C ASN A 34 -13.79 -6.21 -1.71
N GLU A 35 -14.49 -5.25 -1.09
CA GLU A 35 -14.68 -5.23 0.37
C GLU A 35 -15.91 -5.99 0.87
N LEU A 36 -16.95 -6.15 0.05
CA LEU A 36 -18.22 -6.77 0.47
C LEU A 36 -18.08 -8.29 0.70
N ASP A 37 -17.17 -8.93 -0.03
CA ASP A 37 -16.80 -10.33 0.15
C ASP A 37 -15.28 -10.49 -0.06
N PRO A 38 -14.47 -10.30 1.01
CA PRO A 38 -13.02 -10.32 0.90
C PRO A 38 -12.41 -11.64 0.43
N GLU A 39 -13.16 -12.76 0.49
CA GLU A 39 -12.71 -14.07 0.03
C GLU A 39 -13.06 -14.33 -1.45
N LYS A 40 -13.93 -13.51 -2.04
CA LYS A 40 -14.31 -13.62 -3.45
C LYS A 40 -13.12 -13.31 -4.36
N ILE A 41 -12.97 -14.13 -5.40
CA ILE A 41 -12.05 -13.90 -6.50
C ILE A 41 -12.86 -13.36 -7.68
N ASP A 42 -12.61 -12.12 -8.07
CA ASP A 42 -13.36 -11.45 -9.14
C ASP A 42 -12.70 -11.60 -10.53
N GLY A 43 -11.46 -12.12 -10.60
CA GLY A 43 -10.77 -12.37 -11.87
C GLY A 43 -10.34 -11.11 -12.64
N GLY A 44 -10.45 -9.93 -12.03
CA GLY A 44 -10.13 -8.64 -12.62
C GLY A 44 -8.63 -8.28 -12.52
N PRO A 45 -8.28 -7.00 -12.30
CA PRO A 45 -6.88 -6.51 -12.29
C PRO A 45 -6.01 -7.21 -11.23
N ASN A 46 -6.63 -7.60 -10.12
CA ASN A 46 -5.99 -8.35 -9.04
C ASN A 46 -5.88 -9.87 -9.34
N GLY A 47 -6.27 -10.33 -10.53
CA GLY A 47 -6.10 -11.71 -10.98
C GLY A 47 -6.90 -12.74 -10.18
N ASP A 48 -6.24 -13.83 -9.78
CA ASP A 48 -6.81 -14.94 -9.00
C ASP A 48 -6.67 -14.75 -7.47
N TYR A 49 -6.43 -13.51 -7.03
CA TYR A 49 -6.27 -13.17 -5.62
C TYR A 49 -7.56 -12.63 -5.02
N SER A 50 -7.94 -13.16 -3.86
CA SER A 50 -8.95 -12.51 -3.00
C SER A 50 -8.30 -11.41 -2.15
N LEU A 51 -9.11 -10.46 -1.67
CA LEU A 51 -8.61 -9.40 -0.78
C LEU A 51 -8.05 -9.98 0.53
N ALA A 52 -8.68 -11.02 1.07
CA ALA A 52 -8.22 -11.70 2.27
C ALA A 52 -6.88 -12.42 2.04
N GLU A 53 -6.68 -13.01 0.85
CA GLU A 53 -5.39 -13.58 0.48
C GLU A 53 -4.32 -12.49 0.33
N ALA A 54 -4.63 -11.39 -0.34
CA ALA A 54 -3.72 -10.26 -0.53
C ALA A 54 -3.25 -9.66 0.80
N ARG A 55 -4.13 -9.54 1.80
CA ARG A 55 -3.79 -9.11 3.17
C ARG A 55 -2.74 -10.01 3.81
N ARG A 56 -2.97 -11.33 3.79
CA ARG A 56 -2.02 -12.33 4.33
C ARG A 56 -0.68 -12.28 3.59
N ASN A 57 -0.72 -12.13 2.27
CA ASN A 57 0.48 -12.02 1.46
C ASN A 57 1.26 -10.73 1.77
N PHE A 58 0.58 -9.60 1.99
CA PHE A 58 1.23 -8.35 2.35
C PHE A 58 1.98 -8.47 3.68
N GLU A 59 1.37 -9.07 4.70
CA GLU A 59 2.02 -9.35 5.98
C GLU A 59 3.28 -10.20 5.81
N ALA A 60 3.25 -11.19 4.91
CA ALA A 60 4.37 -12.11 4.68
C ALA A 60 5.46 -11.55 3.75
N HIS A 61 5.09 -10.71 2.78
CA HIS A 61 5.92 -10.43 1.59
C HIS A 61 6.02 -8.95 1.21
N LEU A 62 5.28 -8.05 1.88
CA LEU A 62 5.15 -6.63 1.51
C LEU A 62 4.64 -6.43 0.07
N THR A 63 3.79 -7.34 -0.39
CA THR A 63 3.10 -7.33 -1.67
C THR A 63 1.87 -8.23 -1.58
N MET A 64 0.86 -8.01 -2.43
CA MET A 64 -0.34 -8.86 -2.50
C MET A 64 -0.07 -10.27 -3.04
N TYR A 65 1.10 -10.52 -3.63
CA TYR A 65 1.40 -11.77 -4.33
C TYR A 65 1.84 -12.91 -3.39
N ARG A 66 1.49 -14.17 -3.73
CA ARG A 66 1.81 -15.39 -2.94
C ARG A 66 3.30 -15.60 -2.72
N LYS A 67 4.14 -14.97 -3.54
CA LYS A 67 5.58 -15.09 -3.51
C LYS A 67 6.18 -13.72 -3.75
N LYS A 68 7.28 -13.47 -3.05
CA LYS A 68 8.15 -12.34 -3.31
C LYS A 68 8.59 -12.33 -4.78
N THR A 69 8.27 -11.26 -5.50
CA THR A 69 8.72 -11.06 -6.89
C THR A 69 10.20 -10.65 -6.92
N LYS A 70 10.85 -10.79 -8.08
CA LYS A 70 12.27 -10.41 -8.24
C LYS A 70 12.49 -8.91 -8.00
N ASP A 71 11.45 -8.11 -8.19
CA ASP A 71 11.49 -6.65 -8.11
C ASP A 71 11.47 -6.16 -6.64
N ILE A 72 11.04 -7.00 -5.69
CA ILE A 72 11.15 -6.71 -4.25
C ILE A 72 12.61 -6.98 -3.78
N THR A 73 13.51 -6.08 -4.10
CA THR A 73 14.89 -6.13 -3.58
C THR A 73 14.96 -5.78 -2.08
N PRO A 74 16.06 -6.10 -1.37
CA PRO A 74 16.25 -5.62 0.00
C PRO A 74 16.15 -4.09 0.14
N ALA A 75 16.59 -3.33 -0.88
CA ALA A 75 16.47 -1.87 -0.90
C ALA A 75 15.01 -1.40 -1.01
N VAL A 76 14.20 -2.09 -1.82
CA VAL A 76 12.75 -1.81 -1.93
C VAL A 76 12.03 -2.15 -0.62
N ILE A 77 12.38 -3.28 0.02
CA ILE A 77 11.84 -3.65 1.33
C ILE A 77 12.10 -2.56 2.35
N GLU A 78 13.34 -2.06 2.41
CA GLU A 78 13.71 -1.02 3.37
C GLU A 78 12.91 0.26 3.15
N LYS A 79 12.77 0.69 1.90
CA LYS A 79 11.95 1.86 1.56
C LYS A 79 10.46 1.67 1.91
N LYS A 80 9.89 0.49 1.64
CA LYS A 80 8.50 0.18 2.04
C LYS A 80 8.34 0.27 3.56
N ARG A 81 9.31 -0.21 4.34
CA ARG A 81 9.29 -0.08 5.82
C ARG A 81 9.38 1.37 6.28
N MET A 82 10.30 2.15 5.73
CA MET A 82 10.39 3.59 6.03
C MET A 82 9.09 4.32 5.70
N LEU A 83 8.42 3.96 4.60
CA LEU A 83 7.12 4.54 4.24
C LEU A 83 6.01 4.16 5.22
N MET A 84 5.95 2.90 5.65
CA MET A 84 5.00 2.45 6.69
C MET A 84 5.20 3.18 8.01
N GLU A 85 6.45 3.31 8.47
CA GLU A 85 6.80 4.08 9.67
C GLU A 85 6.42 5.56 9.54
N ALA A 86 6.61 6.14 8.34
CA ALA A 86 6.22 7.51 8.07
C ALA A 86 4.70 7.70 8.16
N TYR A 87 3.90 6.76 7.64
CA TYR A 87 2.45 6.79 7.81
C TYR A 87 2.03 6.62 9.28
N GLU A 88 2.65 5.69 10.02
CA GLU A 88 2.38 5.50 11.45
C GLU A 88 2.65 6.77 12.26
N SER A 89 3.67 7.54 11.87
CA SER A 89 4.01 8.81 12.51
C SER A 89 2.90 9.87 12.39
N LEU A 90 1.99 9.75 11.41
CA LEU A 90 0.83 10.65 11.30
C LEU A 90 -0.08 10.57 12.52
N ASN A 91 -0.15 9.41 13.17
CA ASN A 91 -0.98 9.18 14.37
C ASN A 91 -0.28 9.58 15.68
N ILE A 92 0.99 9.99 15.63
CA ILE A 92 1.80 10.33 16.81
C ILE A 92 1.85 11.86 16.97
N ASN A 93 1.45 12.36 18.13
CA ASN A 93 1.67 13.77 18.47
C ASN A 93 3.14 13.97 18.86
N ASN A 94 3.89 14.69 18.04
CA ASN A 94 5.28 15.08 18.29
C ASN A 94 5.52 16.52 17.81
N GLU A 95 6.77 16.99 17.88
CA GLU A 95 7.14 18.34 17.45
C GLU A 95 7.03 18.55 15.93
N GLU A 96 6.96 17.48 15.13
CA GLU A 96 6.83 17.58 13.69
C GLU A 96 5.39 17.92 13.27
N THR A 97 5.26 18.95 12.45
CA THR A 97 3.96 19.32 11.87
C THR A 97 3.49 18.25 10.88
N GLU A 98 2.18 18.14 10.70
CA GLU A 98 1.59 17.23 9.70
C GLU A 98 2.17 17.47 8.29
N THR A 99 2.44 18.73 7.94
CA THR A 99 3.09 19.11 6.67
C THR A 99 4.46 18.45 6.53
N ILE A 100 5.31 18.48 7.56
CA ILE A 100 6.65 17.85 7.53
C ILE A 100 6.53 16.34 7.33
N LYS A 101 5.56 15.71 8.00
CA LYS A 101 5.31 14.26 7.88
C LYS A 101 4.89 13.89 6.46
N TRP A 102 3.94 14.63 5.87
CA TRP A 102 3.52 14.42 4.48
C TRP A 102 4.65 14.67 3.48
N ASP A 103 5.51 15.66 3.71
CA ASP A 103 6.68 15.93 2.86
C ASP A 103 7.64 14.73 2.81
N LYS A 104 7.83 14.04 3.94
CA LYS A 104 8.62 12.81 4.02
C LYS A 104 7.94 11.65 3.28
N ILE A 105 6.64 11.46 3.51
CA ILE A 105 5.83 10.43 2.86
C ILE A 105 5.92 10.56 1.34
N VAL A 106 5.64 11.74 0.79
CA VAL A 106 5.68 11.99 -0.67
C VAL A 106 7.06 11.73 -1.26
N LYS A 107 8.14 12.10 -0.56
CA LYS A 107 9.51 11.81 -1.01
C LYS A 107 9.80 10.31 -1.05
N LEU A 108 9.31 9.56 -0.05
CA LEU A 108 9.46 8.10 -0.01
C LEU A 108 8.66 7.43 -1.14
N GLU A 109 7.42 7.85 -1.36
CA GLU A 109 6.57 7.39 -2.46
C GLU A 109 7.24 7.62 -3.83
N GLN A 110 7.72 8.83 -4.10
CA GLN A 110 8.47 9.16 -5.32
C GLN A 110 9.70 8.26 -5.48
N SER A 111 10.43 8.01 -4.39
CA SER A 111 11.63 7.17 -4.41
C SER A 111 11.34 5.69 -4.71
N LEU A 112 10.14 5.22 -4.42
CA LEU A 112 9.68 3.86 -4.75
C LEU A 112 9.23 3.78 -6.21
N ASN A 113 8.51 4.79 -6.71
CA ASN A 113 8.06 4.85 -8.10
C ASN A 113 9.22 4.97 -9.12
N LEU A 114 10.33 5.61 -8.74
CA LEU A 114 11.54 5.74 -9.59
C LEU A 114 12.39 4.46 -9.69
N GLN A 115 12.02 3.38 -8.99
CA GLN A 115 12.72 2.10 -9.03
C GLN A 115 11.99 1.03 -9.86
N GLY A 116 10.85 1.38 -10.44
CA GLY A 116 10.10 0.57 -11.40
C GLY A 116 10.46 0.86 -12.85
#